data_AF-A0AAC9LJV1-F1
#
_entry.id   AF-A0AAC9LJV1-F1
#
_cell.length_a   1.000
_cell.length_b   1.000
_cell.length_c   1.000
_cell.angle_alpha   90.00
_cell.angle_beta   90.00
_cell.angle_gamma   90.00
#
_symmetry.space_group_name_H-M   'P 1'
#
loop_
_entity.id
_entity.type
_entity.pdbx_description
1 polymer ?
#
loop_
_entity_poly.entity_id
_entity_poly.type
_entity_poly.pdbx_seq_one_letter_code
_entity_poly.pdbx_strand_id
1 'polypeptide(L)'
;MSNNKNDNWFSKYTTHREESESRKYEMFNEHFICPCCGYPTLSERAAFEICSLCFWEDDGQDEHNANEILGGPNSNYSLVKAKQNFLKYYTMYEPNDKDKFEMTTVKKNYLGKVVLDKVSIKKRIIKKYKQLIELKNEKEQNQLWKEIKILEKKL
;
A
#
# COMPACT_ATOMS: atom_id res chain seq x y z
N MET A 1 39.18 -4.95 -12.55
CA MET A 1 37.90 -5.65 -12.77
C MET A 1 36.98 -5.32 -11.60
N SER A 2 36.22 -4.23 -11.71
CA SER A 2 35.25 -3.81 -10.70
C SER A 2 33.97 -4.62 -10.87
N ASN A 3 33.69 -5.52 -9.92
CA ASN A 3 32.45 -6.29 -9.88
C ASN A 3 31.27 -5.34 -9.62
N ASN A 4 30.56 -4.96 -10.68
CA ASN A 4 29.54 -3.93 -10.66
C ASN A 4 28.23 -4.49 -10.08
N LYS A 5 28.11 -4.51 -8.75
CA LYS A 5 26.89 -4.97 -8.05
C LYS A 5 25.64 -4.16 -8.45
N ASN A 6 25.81 -2.93 -8.92
CA ASN A 6 24.71 -2.04 -9.30
C ASN A 6 24.10 -2.41 -10.66
N ASP A 7 24.90 -2.94 -11.60
CA ASP A 7 24.39 -3.39 -12.90
C ASP A 7 23.44 -4.58 -12.75
N ASN A 8 23.66 -5.43 -11.74
CA ASN A 8 22.84 -6.61 -11.48
C ASN A 8 21.48 -6.27 -10.84
N TRP A 9 21.44 -5.30 -9.93
CA TRP A 9 20.18 -4.91 -9.28
C TRP A 9 19.22 -4.24 -10.28
N PHE A 10 19.71 -3.26 -11.03
CA PHE A 10 18.86 -2.50 -11.95
C PHE A 10 18.27 -3.40 -13.04
N SER A 11 19.06 -4.29 -13.63
CA SER A 11 18.56 -5.26 -14.61
C SER A 11 17.49 -6.18 -14.02
N LYS A 12 17.71 -6.73 -12.82
CA LYS A 12 16.71 -7.58 -12.15
C LYS A 12 15.41 -6.82 -11.86
N TYR A 13 15.53 -5.58 -11.39
CA TYR A 13 14.37 -4.74 -11.09
C TYR A 13 13.56 -4.45 -12.35
N THR A 14 14.21 -4.09 -13.47
CA THR A 14 13.54 -3.82 -14.75
C THR A 14 12.90 -5.08 -15.35
N THR A 15 13.56 -6.25 -15.27
CA THR A 15 12.94 -7.50 -15.74
C THR A 15 11.69 -7.86 -14.94
N HIS A 16 11.72 -7.72 -13.60
CA HIS A 16 10.52 -7.89 -12.76
C HIS A 16 9.38 -6.96 -13.21
N ARG A 17 9.70 -5.70 -13.53
CA ARG A 17 8.73 -4.72 -14.05
C ARG A 17 8.08 -5.19 -15.34
N GLU A 18 8.88 -5.56 -16.34
CA GLU A 18 8.40 -6.05 -17.63
C GLU A 18 7.50 -7.28 -17.48
N GLU A 19 7.88 -8.22 -16.61
CA GLU A 19 7.05 -9.40 -16.33
C GLU A 19 5.72 -9.05 -15.66
N SER A 20 5.71 -8.03 -14.79
CA SER A 20 4.52 -7.61 -14.05
C SER A 20 3.43 -6.98 -14.92
N GLU A 21 3.80 -6.35 -16.05
CA GLU A 21 2.83 -5.69 -16.95
C GLU A 21 1.88 -6.68 -17.63
N SER A 22 2.29 -7.94 -17.76
CA SER A 22 1.50 -9.00 -18.41
C SER A 22 0.56 -9.76 -17.46
N ARG A 23 0.64 -9.49 -16.15
CA ARG A 23 -0.09 -10.28 -15.13
C ARG A 23 -1.55 -9.85 -15.02
N LYS A 24 -2.39 -10.80 -14.63
CA LYS A 24 -3.79 -10.54 -14.25
C LYS A 24 -3.86 -10.25 -12.76
N TYR A 25 -4.55 -9.17 -12.41
CA TYR A 25 -4.68 -8.72 -11.03
C TYR A 25 -6.14 -8.74 -10.57
N GLU A 26 -6.33 -9.04 -9.29
CA GLU A 26 -7.65 -9.06 -8.68
C GLU A 26 -8.21 -7.64 -8.52
N MET A 27 -9.51 -7.50 -8.80
CA MET A 27 -10.26 -6.25 -8.68
C MET A 27 -11.53 -6.47 -7.86
N PHE A 28 -11.94 -5.43 -7.15
CA PHE A 28 -13.28 -5.30 -6.60
C PHE A 28 -13.94 -4.05 -7.21
N ASN A 29 -15.02 -4.26 -7.97
CA ASN A 29 -15.60 -3.26 -8.87
C ASN A 29 -14.52 -2.66 -9.80
N GLU A 30 -14.26 -1.35 -9.72
CA GLU A 30 -13.32 -0.62 -10.57
C GLU A 30 -11.94 -0.40 -9.93
N HIS A 31 -11.65 -1.03 -8.79
CA HIS A 31 -10.40 -0.82 -8.05
C HIS A 31 -9.66 -2.14 -7.85
N PHE A 32 -8.35 -2.11 -8.01
CA PHE A 32 -7.48 -3.26 -7.79
C PHE A 32 -7.12 -3.44 -6.32
N ILE A 33 -6.96 -4.70 -5.94
CA ILE A 33 -6.53 -5.10 -4.60
C ILE A 33 -5.04 -4.79 -4.44
N CYS A 34 -4.71 -4.00 -3.40
CA CYS A 34 -3.33 -3.76 -3.03
C CYS A 34 -2.67 -5.05 -2.52
N PRO A 35 -1.51 -5.45 -3.05
CA PRO A 35 -0.86 -6.71 -2.66
C PRO A 35 -0.43 -6.72 -1.19
N CYS A 36 -0.17 -5.54 -0.60
CA CYS A 36 0.23 -5.44 0.81
C CYS A 36 -0.96 -5.49 1.77
N CYS A 37 -1.99 -4.66 1.57
CA CYS A 37 -3.05 -4.50 2.56
C CYS A 37 -4.30 -5.35 2.31
N GLY A 38 -4.47 -5.86 1.08
CA GLY A 38 -5.61 -6.68 0.68
C GLY A 38 -6.92 -5.90 0.47
N TYR A 39 -6.89 -4.56 0.40
CA TYR A 39 -8.08 -3.74 0.15
C TYR A 39 -8.05 -3.11 -1.25
N PRO A 40 -9.22 -2.82 -1.85
CA PRO A 40 -9.33 -2.20 -3.18
C PRO A 40 -9.02 -0.70 -3.12
N THR A 41 -7.73 -0.38 -3.08
CA THR A 41 -7.22 0.99 -2.92
C THR A 41 -6.51 1.53 -4.15
N LEU A 42 -6.26 0.69 -5.16
CA LEU A 42 -5.49 1.06 -6.33
C LEU A 42 -6.40 1.24 -7.54
N SER A 43 -6.19 2.29 -8.32
CA SER A 43 -6.84 2.48 -9.62
C SER A 43 -6.15 1.72 -10.75
N GLU A 44 -4.85 1.46 -10.62
CA GLU A 44 -4.05 0.70 -11.57
C GLU A 44 -3.06 -0.22 -10.83
N ARG A 45 -2.67 -1.33 -11.48
CA ARG A 45 -1.67 -2.26 -10.94
C ARG A 45 -0.35 -2.15 -11.66
N ALA A 46 0.73 -2.38 -10.92
CA ALA A 46 2.11 -2.25 -11.38
C ALA A 46 2.38 -0.88 -12.02
N ALA A 47 1.75 0.19 -11.52
CA ALA A 47 1.84 1.54 -12.07
C ALA A 47 2.39 2.56 -11.07
N PHE A 48 3.12 2.11 -10.04
CA PHE A 48 3.70 2.96 -8.99
C PHE A 48 2.67 3.74 -8.17
N GLU A 49 1.42 3.30 -8.16
CA GLU A 49 0.39 3.89 -7.31
C GLU A 49 0.66 3.55 -5.84
N ILE A 50 0.58 4.55 -4.96
CA ILE A 50 0.79 4.37 -3.52
C ILE A 50 -0.55 4.07 -2.84
N CYS A 51 -0.64 2.92 -2.18
CA CYS A 51 -1.83 2.55 -1.41
C CYS A 51 -2.09 3.55 -0.27
N SER A 52 -3.27 4.18 -0.27
CA SER A 52 -3.71 5.14 0.76
C SER A 52 -3.71 4.57 2.19
N LEU A 53 -3.91 3.25 2.33
CA LEU A 53 -3.94 2.58 3.63
C LEU A 53 -2.54 2.20 4.12
N CYS A 54 -1.79 1.41 3.36
CA CYS A 54 -0.54 0.82 3.84
C CYS A 54 0.71 1.56 3.38
N PHE A 55 0.62 2.49 2.42
CA PHE A 55 1.76 3.19 1.82
C PHE A 55 2.73 2.32 1.00
N TRP A 56 2.37 1.08 0.67
CA TRP A 56 3.07 0.29 -0.35
C TRP A 56 2.89 0.96 -1.72
N GLU A 57 4.00 1.19 -2.43
CA GLU A 57 4.01 1.67 -3.80
C GLU A 57 3.99 0.47 -4.75
N ASP A 58 2.97 0.36 -5.60
CA ASP A 58 2.76 -0.82 -6.43
C ASP A 58 3.68 -0.83 -7.65
N ASP A 59 4.92 -1.25 -7.43
CA ASP A 59 5.93 -1.52 -8.45
C ASP A 59 5.74 -2.87 -9.16
N GLY A 60 4.63 -3.58 -8.90
CA GLY A 60 4.32 -4.88 -9.50
C GLY A 60 4.80 -6.08 -8.69
N GLN A 61 5.44 -5.89 -7.53
CA GLN A 61 5.74 -6.97 -6.58
C GLN A 61 4.45 -7.62 -6.06
N ASP A 62 4.42 -8.96 -6.02
CA ASP A 62 3.24 -9.75 -5.65
C ASP A 62 3.64 -11.08 -4.97
N GLU A 63 2.69 -12.00 -4.74
CA GLU A 63 2.92 -13.22 -3.93
C GLU A 63 4.12 -14.07 -4.36
N HIS A 64 4.32 -14.22 -5.68
CA HIS A 64 5.38 -15.04 -6.26
C HIS A 64 6.79 -14.59 -5.86
N ASN A 65 6.98 -13.31 -5.56
CA ASN A 65 8.25 -12.73 -5.11
C ASN A 65 8.12 -11.95 -3.80
N ALA A 66 7.12 -12.27 -2.97
CA ALA A 66 6.79 -11.48 -1.79
C ALA A 66 7.89 -11.45 -0.70
N ASN A 67 8.78 -12.43 -0.69
CA ASN A 67 9.90 -12.51 0.25
C ASN A 67 11.11 -11.68 -0.20
N GLU A 68 11.17 -11.29 -1.47
CA GLU A 68 12.29 -10.54 -2.02
C GLU A 68 12.24 -9.07 -1.57
N ILE A 69 13.41 -8.48 -1.38
CA ILE A 69 13.55 -7.04 -1.18
C ILE A 69 13.98 -6.49 -2.54
N LEU A 70 13.02 -5.99 -3.31
CA LEU A 70 13.30 -5.44 -4.64
C LEU A 70 14.00 -4.08 -4.58
N GLY A 71 13.98 -3.39 -3.44
CA GLY A 71 14.56 -2.06 -3.34
C GLY A 71 13.60 -1.00 -3.87
N GLY A 72 14.16 0.00 -4.57
CA GLY A 72 13.38 1.02 -5.25
C GLY A 72 12.43 1.78 -4.33
N PRO A 73 11.15 1.94 -4.70
CA PRO A 73 10.20 2.77 -3.95
C PRO A 73 9.90 2.21 -2.54
N ASN A 74 9.94 0.89 -2.38
CA ASN A 74 9.63 0.21 -1.13
C ASN A 74 10.86 -0.02 -0.24
N SER A 75 12.00 0.59 -0.57
CA SER A 75 13.22 0.60 0.25
C SER A 75 13.70 -0.81 0.63
N ASN A 76 13.94 -1.08 1.92
CA ASN A 76 14.43 -2.36 2.42
C ASN A 76 13.30 -3.32 2.88
N TYR A 77 12.05 -3.06 2.48
CA TYR A 77 10.91 -3.90 2.84
C TYR A 77 10.62 -4.92 1.74
N SER A 78 10.47 -6.18 2.13
CA SER A 78 9.77 -7.16 1.31
C SER A 78 8.27 -7.00 1.49
N LEU A 79 7.48 -7.47 0.52
CA LEU A 79 6.02 -7.46 0.62
C LEU A 79 5.54 -8.25 1.85
N VAL A 80 6.18 -9.36 2.21
CA VAL A 80 5.87 -10.11 3.45
C VAL A 80 6.05 -9.25 4.69
N LYS A 81 7.15 -8.51 4.79
CA LYS A 81 7.40 -7.62 5.94
C LYS A 81 6.41 -6.46 5.97
N ALA A 82 6.09 -5.88 4.81
CA ALA A 82 5.09 -4.83 4.68
C ALA A 82 3.69 -5.30 5.12
N LYS A 83 3.27 -6.50 4.73
CA LYS A 83 2.03 -7.15 5.20
C LYS A 83 2.00 -7.29 6.71
N GLN A 84 3.06 -7.83 7.30
CA GLN A 84 3.19 -7.99 8.76
C GLN A 84 3.10 -6.65 9.50
N ASN A 85 3.79 -5.64 8.98
CA ASN A 85 3.76 -4.29 9.54
C ASN A 85 2.35 -3.68 9.41
N PHE A 86 1.68 -3.86 8.27
CA PHE A 86 0.33 -3.34 8.08
C PHE A 86 -0.66 -3.96 9.07
N LEU A 87 -0.59 -5.29 9.27
CA LEU A 87 -1.43 -5.98 10.26
C LEU A 87 -1.26 -5.42 11.69
N LYS A 88 -0.04 -5.01 12.05
CA LYS A 88 0.28 -4.52 13.39
C LYS A 88 0.08 -3.01 13.56
N TYR A 89 0.38 -2.24 12.53
CA TYR A 89 0.56 -0.78 12.63
C TYR A 89 -0.26 0.03 11.62
N TYR A 90 -0.99 -0.62 10.70
CA TYR A 90 -1.75 0.03 9.63
C TYR A 90 -0.86 0.88 8.70
N THR A 91 0.38 0.46 8.52
CA THR A 91 1.37 1.02 7.59
C THR A 91 2.38 -0.06 7.23
N MET A 92 3.00 0.00 6.05
CA MET A 92 4.05 -0.94 5.64
C MET A 92 5.35 -0.74 6.42
N TYR A 93 5.54 0.42 7.05
CA TYR A 93 6.76 0.78 7.76
C TYR A 93 6.79 0.20 9.17
N GLU A 94 7.97 -0.17 9.64
CA GLU A 94 8.16 -0.56 11.05
C GLU A 94 8.55 0.67 11.90
N PRO A 95 8.32 0.65 13.22
CA PRO A 95 8.61 1.81 14.09
C PRO A 95 10.07 2.30 14.09
N ASN A 96 11.02 1.44 13.71
CA ASN A 96 12.42 1.81 13.60
C ASN A 96 12.70 2.71 12.39
N ASP A 97 11.87 2.66 11.34
CA ASP A 97 11.87 3.64 10.25
C ASP A 97 11.04 4.86 10.68
N LYS A 98 11.55 5.56 11.71
CA LYS A 98 10.80 6.52 12.52
C LYS A 98 10.07 7.56 11.68
N ASP A 99 10.74 8.14 10.68
CA ASP A 99 10.19 9.25 9.90
C ASP A 99 9.04 8.77 9.02
N LYS A 100 9.20 7.66 8.31
CA LYS A 100 8.14 7.09 7.47
C LYS A 100 7.01 6.51 8.32
N PHE A 101 7.33 5.87 9.44
CA PHE A 101 6.36 5.37 10.38
C PHE A 101 5.48 6.49 10.93
N GLU A 102 6.08 7.56 11.47
CA GLU A 102 5.32 8.69 12.01
C GLU A 102 4.53 9.42 10.92
N MET A 103 5.13 9.68 9.76
CA MET A 103 4.47 10.36 8.63
C MET A 103 3.19 9.63 8.16
N THR A 104 3.20 8.30 8.23
CA THR A 104 2.09 7.45 7.76
C THR A 104 1.09 7.06 8.84
N THR A 105 1.40 7.30 10.12
CA THR A 105 0.53 6.93 11.26
C THR A 105 -0.06 8.13 12.00
N VAL A 106 0.60 9.30 11.95
CA VAL A 106 0.12 10.53 12.60
C VAL A 106 0.35 11.78 11.73
N LYS A 107 -0.34 12.87 12.04
CA LYS A 107 0.01 14.22 11.58
C LYS A 107 0.44 15.04 12.79
N LYS A 108 1.61 15.67 12.71
CA LYS A 108 2.10 16.61 13.72
C LYS A 108 2.03 18.03 13.19
N ASN A 109 1.87 19.01 14.08
CA ASN A 109 2.06 20.42 13.73
C ASN A 109 3.55 20.81 13.78
N TYR A 110 3.86 22.08 13.50
CA TYR A 110 5.23 22.61 13.53
C TYR A 110 5.93 22.52 14.90
N LEU A 111 5.17 22.32 15.99
CA LEU A 111 5.69 22.11 17.34
C LEU A 111 5.93 20.62 17.66
N GLY A 112 5.72 19.71 16.70
CA GLY A 112 5.82 18.27 16.90
C GLY A 112 4.64 17.64 17.65
N LYS A 113 3.59 18.41 17.99
CA LYS A 113 2.40 17.90 18.67
C LYS A 113 1.52 17.13 17.67
N VAL A 114 1.11 15.93 18.02
CA VAL A 114 0.15 15.13 17.22
C VAL A 114 -1.19 15.88 17.18
N VAL A 115 -1.64 16.19 15.97
CA VAL A 115 -2.92 16.85 15.68
C VAL A 115 -3.91 15.93 14.96
N LEU A 116 -3.43 14.79 14.44
CA LEU A 116 -4.29 13.77 13.84
C LEU A 116 -3.69 12.38 14.04
N ASP A 117 -4.51 11.44 14.47
CA ASP A 117 -4.21 10.01 14.44
C ASP A 117 -4.72 9.42 13.11
N LYS A 118 -3.81 9.16 12.18
CA LYS A 118 -4.14 8.59 10.87
C LYS A 118 -4.57 7.13 11.01
N VAL A 119 -4.05 6.39 11.99
CA VAL A 119 -4.42 4.98 12.23
C VAL A 119 -5.91 4.85 12.55
N SER A 120 -6.46 5.75 13.37
CA SER A 120 -7.90 5.78 13.64
C SER A 120 -8.75 6.03 12.39
N ILE A 121 -8.29 6.85 11.45
CA ILE A 121 -8.96 7.05 10.15
C ILE A 121 -8.86 5.78 9.30
N LYS A 122 -7.67 5.18 9.17
CA LYS A 122 -7.45 3.93 8.43
C LYS A 122 -8.34 2.80 8.94
N LYS A 123 -8.49 2.64 10.25
CA LYS A 123 -9.42 1.66 10.86
C LYS A 123 -10.87 1.89 10.44
N ARG A 124 -11.30 3.15 10.34
CA ARG A 124 -12.66 3.49 9.86
C ARG A 124 -12.84 3.16 8.39
N ILE A 125 -11.83 3.45 7.55
CA ILE A 125 -11.84 3.09 6.13
C ILE A 125 -11.90 1.56 5.98
N ILE A 126 -11.06 0.82 6.69
CA ILE A 126 -11.04 -0.65 6.69
C ILE A 126 -12.40 -1.22 7.10
N LYS A 127 -13.04 -0.67 8.14
CA LYS A 127 -14.39 -1.09 8.53
C LYS A 127 -15.38 -0.93 7.38
N LYS A 128 -15.27 0.15 6.60
CA LYS A 128 -16.13 0.39 5.43
C LYS A 128 -15.80 -0.53 4.28
N TYR A 129 -14.53 -0.83 3.99
CA TYR A 129 -14.17 -1.83 3.00
C TYR A 129 -14.73 -3.21 3.35
N LYS A 130 -14.65 -3.62 4.62
CA LYS A 130 -15.25 -4.88 5.08
C LYS A 130 -16.77 -4.90 4.87
N GLN A 131 -17.47 -3.79 5.14
CA GLN A 131 -18.89 -3.68 4.84
C GLN A 131 -19.16 -3.73 3.34
N LEU A 132 -18.36 -3.02 2.55
CA LEU A 132 -18.49 -2.92 1.11
C LEU A 132 -18.38 -4.28 0.42
N ILE A 133 -17.40 -5.11 0.82
CA ILE A 133 -17.13 -6.43 0.24
C ILE A 133 -18.29 -7.42 0.49
N GLU A 134 -18.96 -7.30 1.64
CA GLU A 134 -20.08 -8.18 2.01
C GLU A 134 -21.42 -7.74 1.39
N LEU A 135 -21.54 -6.47 0.97
CA LEU A 135 -22.78 -5.91 0.44
C LEU A 135 -22.98 -6.29 -1.03
N LYS A 136 -24.21 -6.65 -1.39
CA LYS A 136 -24.62 -6.91 -2.78
C LYS A 136 -25.35 -5.75 -3.44
N ASN A 137 -25.81 -4.77 -2.65
CA ASN A 137 -26.61 -3.64 -3.16
C ASN A 137 -25.70 -2.54 -3.71
N GLU A 138 -25.76 -2.29 -5.03
CA GLU A 138 -24.92 -1.29 -5.70
C GLU A 138 -25.10 0.14 -5.17
N LYS A 139 -26.32 0.55 -4.82
CA LYS A 139 -26.59 1.89 -4.29
C LYS A 139 -25.93 2.09 -2.93
N GLU A 140 -25.99 1.08 -2.06
CA GLU A 140 -25.32 1.09 -0.75
C GLU A 140 -23.80 1.02 -0.90
N GLN A 141 -23.29 0.19 -1.82
CA GLN A 141 -21.86 0.17 -2.14
C GLN A 141 -21.37 1.54 -2.62
N ASN A 142 -22.09 2.21 -3.52
CA ASN A 142 -21.77 3.55 -3.99
C ASN A 142 -21.73 4.59 -2.86
N GLN A 143 -22.62 4.45 -1.87
CA GLN A 143 -22.61 5.31 -0.69
C GLN A 143 -21.37 5.05 0.19
N LEU A 144 -21.01 3.79 0.42
CA LEU A 144 -19.78 3.45 1.15
C LEU A 144 -18.53 3.95 0.44
N TRP A 145 -18.46 3.86 -0.89
CA TRP A 145 -17.35 4.40 -1.68
C TRP A 145 -17.19 5.91 -1.50
N LYS A 146 -18.29 6.68 -1.50
CA LYS A 146 -18.25 8.12 -1.21
C LYS A 146 -17.68 8.41 0.18
N GLU A 147 -18.11 7.62 1.17
CA GLU A 147 -17.65 7.78 2.55
C GLU A 147 -16.18 7.39 2.74
N ILE A 148 -15.71 6.34 2.04
CA ILE A 148 -14.30 5.95 1.98
C ILE A 148 -13.48 7.11 1.42
N LYS A 149 -13.85 7.63 0.24
CA LYS A 149 -13.15 8.76 -0.40
C LYS A 149 -13.09 10.01 0.49
N ILE A 150 -14.13 10.28 1.28
CA ILE A 150 -14.13 11.39 2.25
C ILE A 150 -13.13 11.15 3.39
N LEU A 151 -12.97 9.91 3.86
CA LEU A 151 -12.01 9.58 4.90
C LEU A 151 -10.58 9.57 4.38
N GLU A 152 -10.34 9.08 3.17
CA GLU A 152 -9.02 9.08 2.53
C GLU A 152 -8.45 10.49 2.36
N LYS A 153 -9.29 11.47 2.01
CA LYS A 153 -8.91 12.90 1.96
C LYS A 153 -8.42 13.48 3.29
N LYS A 154 -8.57 12.76 4.40
CA LYS A 154 -8.10 13.18 5.73
C LYS A 154 -6.75 12.57 6.10
N LEU A 155 -6.28 11.54 5.39
CA LEU A 155 -4.97 10.91 5.61
C LEU A 155 -3.83 11.80 5.10
#